data_AF-A0A4Y3ISS1-F1
#
_entry.id   AF-A0A4Y3ISS1-F1
#
_cell.length_a   1.000
_cell.length_b   1.000
_cell.length_c   1.000
_cell.angle_alpha   90.00
_cell.angle_beta   90.00
_cell.angle_gamma   90.00
#
_symmetry.space_group_name_H-M   'P 1'
#
loop_
_entity.id
_entity.type
_entity.pdbx_description
1 polymer ?
#
loop_
_entity_poly.entity_id
_entity_poly.type
_entity_poly.pdbx_seq_one_letter_code
_entity_poly.pdbx_strand_id
1 'polypeptide(L)'
;MKVKVLVVALLASATLMGCTSTQEFLNDNQVQATEAASNRGKFEFSCDAVSTTVLNRKTIDLYRAQVPQYQVGVAGCGKKEVYIVNCNAESGCMVYDSKHDFLTDAKENGDSVISKIE
;
A
#
# COMPACT_ATOMS: atom_id res chain seq x y z
N MET A 1 -15.79 -27.49 -42.88
CA MET A 1 -15.57 -26.06 -42.52
C MET A 1 -15.98 -25.72 -41.08
N LYS A 2 -16.99 -26.37 -40.47
CA LYS A 2 -17.46 -26.08 -39.10
C LYS A 2 -16.42 -26.35 -37.99
N VAL A 3 -15.59 -27.39 -38.13
CA VAL A 3 -14.55 -27.76 -37.13
C VAL A 3 -13.40 -26.75 -37.08
N LYS A 4 -13.01 -26.18 -38.23
CA LYS A 4 -11.91 -25.19 -38.30
C LYS A 4 -12.30 -23.87 -37.62
N VAL A 5 -13.58 -23.48 -37.66
CA VAL A 5 -14.10 -22.28 -37.00
C VAL A 5 -14.14 -22.45 -35.47
N LEU A 6 -14.46 -23.65 -34.98
CA LEU A 6 -14.49 -23.94 -33.55
C LEU A 6 -13.09 -23.94 -32.91
N VAL A 7 -12.07 -24.40 -33.62
CA VAL A 7 -10.67 -24.40 -33.11
C VAL A 7 -10.12 -22.98 -33.00
N VAL A 8 -10.42 -22.10 -33.96
CA VAL A 8 -9.97 -20.69 -33.92
C VAL A 8 -10.65 -19.91 -32.78
N ALA A 9 -11.92 -20.20 -32.49
CA ALA A 9 -12.63 -19.58 -31.38
C ALA A 9 -12.08 -20.02 -30.00
N LEU A 10 -11.54 -21.23 -29.88
CA LEU A 10 -10.99 -21.75 -28.63
C LEU A 10 -9.59 -21.20 -28.31
N LEU A 11 -8.77 -20.89 -29.32
CA LEU A 11 -7.44 -20.29 -29.10
C LEU A 11 -7.50 -18.79 -28.78
N ALA A 12 -8.59 -18.10 -29.16
CA ALA A 12 -8.75 -16.67 -28.92
C ALA A 12 -9.07 -16.32 -27.45
N SER A 13 -9.54 -17.28 -26.64
CA SER A 13 -9.91 -17.06 -25.23
C SER A 13 -8.78 -17.30 -24.22
N ALA A 14 -7.61 -17.77 -24.66
CA ALA A 14 -6.49 -18.13 -23.76
C ALA A 14 -5.56 -16.96 -23.36
N THR A 15 -5.73 -15.75 -23.91
CA THR A 15 -4.79 -14.63 -23.70
C THR A 15 -5.12 -13.72 -22.51
N LEU A 16 -6.16 -14.01 -21.73
CA LEU A 16 -6.59 -13.15 -20.60
C LEU A 16 -5.98 -13.51 -19.24
N MET A 17 -5.08 -14.50 -19.15
CA MET A 17 -4.58 -15.01 -17.86
C MET A 17 -3.35 -14.24 -17.29
N GLY A 18 -2.93 -13.13 -17.90
CA GLY A 18 -1.67 -12.46 -17.57
C GLY A 18 -1.68 -11.41 -16.44
N CYS A 19 -2.84 -10.97 -15.94
CA CYS A 19 -2.93 -9.78 -15.07
C CYS A 19 -3.43 -10.03 -13.62
N THR A 20 -3.66 -11.27 -13.19
CA THR A 20 -4.23 -11.51 -11.84
C THR A 20 -3.22 -11.31 -10.71
N SER A 21 -1.97 -11.72 -10.90
CA SER A 21 -1.02 -11.89 -9.78
C SER A 21 -0.76 -10.62 -8.97
N THR A 22 -0.55 -9.47 -9.62
CA THR A 22 -0.35 -8.19 -8.90
C THR A 22 -1.63 -7.71 -8.20
N GLN A 23 -2.79 -7.90 -8.84
CA GLN A 23 -4.06 -7.43 -8.30
C GLN A 23 -4.50 -8.28 -7.11
N GLU A 24 -4.25 -9.58 -7.16
CA GLU A 24 -4.48 -10.56 -6.10
C GLU A 24 -3.58 -10.26 -4.90
N PHE A 25 -2.29 -10.02 -5.13
CA PHE A 25 -1.35 -9.62 -4.09
C PHE A 25 -1.77 -8.33 -3.35
N LEU A 26 -2.32 -7.35 -4.07
CA LEU A 26 -2.89 -6.12 -3.49
C LEU A 26 -4.25 -6.33 -2.82
N ASN A 27 -5.00 -7.38 -3.14
CA ASN A 27 -6.27 -7.66 -2.49
C ASN A 27 -6.04 -8.38 -1.15
N ASP A 28 -5.15 -9.37 -1.13
CA ASP A 28 -4.88 -10.22 0.04
C ASP A 28 -4.35 -9.43 1.24
N ASN A 29 -3.64 -8.34 0.99
CA ASN A 29 -3.00 -7.53 2.03
C ASN A 29 -3.82 -6.29 2.43
N GLN A 30 -4.89 -5.94 1.70
CA GLN A 30 -5.64 -4.70 1.92
C GLN A 30 -6.31 -4.67 3.31
N VAL A 31 -6.89 -5.79 3.74
CA VAL A 31 -7.58 -5.87 5.04
C VAL A 31 -6.59 -5.57 6.18
N GLN A 32 -5.45 -6.26 6.19
CA GLN A 32 -4.40 -6.04 7.19
C GLN A 32 -3.85 -4.61 7.15
N ALA A 33 -3.71 -4.03 5.95
CA ALA A 33 -3.26 -2.65 5.81
C ALA A 33 -4.26 -1.65 6.43
N THR A 34 -5.56 -1.84 6.19
CA THR A 34 -6.60 -0.99 6.77
C THR A 34 -6.74 -1.17 8.28
N GLU A 35 -6.51 -2.37 8.80
CA GLU A 35 -6.52 -2.64 10.23
C GLU A 35 -5.33 -1.97 10.93
N ALA A 36 -4.12 -2.09 10.35
CA ALA A 36 -2.93 -1.43 10.88
C ALA A 36 -3.10 0.10 10.93
N ALA A 37 -3.63 0.70 9.84
CA ALA A 37 -3.96 2.12 9.81
C ALA A 37 -5.04 2.50 10.83
N SER A 38 -6.08 1.68 10.99
CA SER A 38 -7.11 1.90 12.01
C SER A 38 -6.51 1.92 13.41
N ASN A 39 -5.68 0.93 13.75
CA ASN A 39 -5.05 0.83 15.07
C ASN A 39 -4.14 2.03 15.35
N ARG A 40 -3.36 2.48 14.36
CA ARG A 40 -2.54 3.70 14.47
C ARG A 40 -3.41 4.93 14.72
N GLY A 41 -4.48 5.11 13.93
CA GLY A 41 -5.40 6.22 14.09
C GLY A 41 -6.12 6.20 15.44
N LYS A 42 -6.54 5.04 15.94
CA LYS A 42 -7.15 4.92 17.28
C LYS A 42 -6.23 5.43 18.37
N PHE A 43 -4.96 5.03 18.29
CA PHE A 43 -3.93 5.45 19.22
C PHE A 43 -3.65 6.96 19.12
N GLU A 44 -3.35 7.49 17.93
CA GLU A 44 -3.01 8.90 17.74
C GLU A 44 -4.17 9.86 18.00
N PHE A 45 -5.40 9.41 17.72
CA PHE A 45 -6.60 10.21 17.95
C PHE A 45 -7.11 10.08 19.39
N SER A 46 -6.55 9.17 20.19
CA SER A 46 -7.06 8.78 21.51
C SER A 46 -8.55 8.40 21.46
N CYS A 47 -8.94 7.59 20.48
CA CYS A 47 -10.34 7.36 20.12
C CYS A 47 -10.54 6.00 19.42
N ASP A 48 -11.43 5.14 19.95
CA ASP A 48 -11.73 3.85 19.31
C ASP A 48 -12.65 3.95 18.08
N ALA A 49 -13.43 5.04 17.99
CA ALA A 49 -14.39 5.28 16.93
C ALA A 49 -13.74 5.92 15.70
N VAL A 50 -12.96 5.12 14.97
CA VAL A 50 -12.35 5.51 13.68
C VAL A 50 -12.86 4.66 12.53
N SER A 51 -12.92 5.26 11.34
CA SER A 51 -13.20 4.60 10.07
C SER A 51 -12.02 4.73 9.12
N THR A 52 -11.83 3.75 8.24
CA THR A 52 -10.74 3.71 7.27
C THR A 52 -11.27 3.68 5.84
N THR A 53 -10.56 4.36 4.93
CA THR A 53 -10.86 4.37 3.49
C THR A 53 -9.56 4.19 2.73
N VAL A 54 -9.50 3.20 1.84
CA VAL A 54 -8.37 3.05 0.91
C VAL A 54 -8.50 4.12 -0.18
N LEU A 55 -7.53 5.03 -0.23
CA LEU A 55 -7.48 6.13 -1.20
C LEU A 55 -6.70 5.73 -2.46
N ASN A 56 -5.64 4.95 -2.27
CA ASN A 56 -4.79 4.47 -3.35
C ASN A 56 -4.14 3.13 -2.95
N ARG A 57 -3.78 2.32 -3.94
CA ARG A 57 -3.03 1.08 -3.76
C ARG A 57 -2.14 0.83 -4.97
N LYS A 58 -0.91 0.41 -4.72
CA LYS A 58 0.08 0.08 -5.76
C LYS A 58 1.10 -0.89 -5.19
N THR A 59 1.86 -1.54 -6.06
CA THR A 59 3.09 -2.20 -5.64
C THR A 59 4.26 -1.22 -5.72
N ILE A 60 5.22 -1.37 -4.81
CA ILE A 60 6.48 -0.62 -4.82
C ILE A 60 7.64 -1.60 -4.68
N ASP A 61 8.80 -1.19 -5.20
CA ASP A 61 10.04 -1.94 -5.03
C ASP A 61 10.74 -1.46 -3.76
N LEU A 62 10.84 -2.34 -2.77
CA LEU A 62 11.58 -2.12 -1.53
C LEU A 62 12.79 -3.07 -1.51
N TYR A 63 13.98 -2.50 -1.74
CA TYR A 63 15.24 -3.21 -1.91
C TYR A 63 15.20 -4.25 -3.04
N ARG A 64 14.94 -5.52 -2.71
CA ARG A 64 14.94 -6.66 -3.63
C ARG A 64 13.56 -7.34 -3.74
N ALA A 65 12.55 -6.77 -3.10
CA ALA A 65 11.20 -7.33 -3.06
C ALA A 65 10.18 -6.29 -3.51
N GLN A 66 9.22 -6.73 -4.31
CA GLN A 66 8.03 -5.95 -4.58
C GLN A 66 7.04 -6.17 -3.45
N VAL A 67 6.52 -5.07 -2.88
CA VAL A 67 5.57 -5.12 -1.77
C VAL A 67 4.34 -4.24 -2.04
N PRO A 68 3.18 -4.59 -1.49
CA PRO A 68 1.99 -3.78 -1.62
C PRO A 68 2.09 -2.55 -0.71
N GLN A 69 1.75 -1.39 -1.28
CA GLN A 69 1.64 -0.12 -0.59
C GLN A 69 0.20 0.42 -0.74
N TYR A 70 -0.35 0.92 0.35
CA TYR A 70 -1.67 1.53 0.41
C TYR A 70 -1.56 2.94 0.95
N GLN A 71 -2.42 3.82 0.45
CA GLN A 71 -2.74 5.09 1.11
C GLN A 71 -4.08 4.91 1.77
N VAL A 72 -4.11 4.99 3.11
CA VAL A 72 -5.32 4.78 3.89
C VAL A 72 -5.66 6.07 4.62
N GLY A 73 -6.79 6.67 4.26
CA GLY A 73 -7.38 7.75 5.03
C GLY A 73 -8.05 7.19 6.27
N VAL A 74 -7.77 7.78 7.43
CA VAL A 74 -8.39 7.43 8.71
C VAL A 74 -9.08 8.66 9.27
N ALA A 75 -10.35 8.52 9.66
CA ALA A 75 -11.15 9.60 10.20
C ALA A 75 -11.94 9.14 11.43
N GLY A 76 -11.99 9.98 12.45
CA GLY A 76 -12.70 9.70 13.69
C GLY A 76 -12.47 10.78 14.73
N CYS A 77 -13.42 10.98 15.65
CA CYS A 77 -13.30 11.93 16.75
C CYS A 77 -12.85 13.36 16.34
N GLY A 78 -13.35 13.86 15.20
CA GLY A 78 -13.02 15.19 14.68
C GLY A 78 -11.63 15.31 14.06
N LYS A 79 -10.87 14.21 13.97
CA LYS A 79 -9.54 14.15 13.37
C LYS A 79 -9.56 13.35 12.06
N LYS A 80 -8.63 13.67 11.17
CA LYS A 80 -8.40 12.95 9.92
C LYS A 80 -6.91 12.93 9.63
N GLU A 81 -6.43 11.78 9.17
CA GLU A 81 -5.04 11.58 8.76
C GLU A 81 -4.98 10.66 7.55
N VAL A 82 -3.92 10.77 6.75
CA VAL A 82 -3.62 9.78 5.71
C VAL A 82 -2.33 9.05 6.09
N TYR A 83 -2.38 7.73 6.08
CA TYR A 83 -1.21 6.90 6.32
C TYR A 83 -0.77 6.19 5.05
N ILE A 84 0.54 6.04 4.90
CA ILE A 84 1.14 5.09 3.96
C ILE A 84 1.31 3.77 4.69
N VAL A 85 0.85 2.67 4.09
CA VAL A 85 0.96 1.34 4.69
C VAL A 85 1.66 0.41 3.72
N ASN A 86 2.80 -0.14 4.12
CA ASN A 86 3.53 -1.15 3.35
C ASN A 86 3.39 -2.50 4.04
N CYS A 87 2.99 -3.55 3.31
CA CYS A 87 2.91 -4.89 3.89
C CYS A 87 4.02 -5.80 3.40
N ASN A 88 4.53 -6.64 4.28
CA ASN A 88 5.47 -7.70 3.96
C ASN A 88 4.86 -9.03 4.42
N ALA A 89 5.03 -10.08 3.61
CA ALA A 89 4.54 -11.41 3.93
C ALA A 89 5.11 -11.96 5.27
N GLU A 90 6.33 -11.58 5.65
CA GLU A 90 7.01 -12.08 6.85
C GLU A 90 6.73 -11.25 8.10
N SER A 91 6.58 -9.93 7.96
CA SER A 91 6.51 -9.00 9.09
C SER A 91 5.18 -8.26 9.24
N GLY A 92 4.18 -8.56 8.40
CA GLY A 92 2.89 -7.88 8.40
C GLY A 92 2.95 -6.46 7.81
N CYS A 93 1.98 -5.62 8.18
CA CYS A 93 1.82 -4.26 7.63
C CYS A 93 2.38 -3.19 8.56
N MET A 94 3.29 -2.36 8.02
CA MET A 94 3.90 -1.22 8.71
C MET A 94 3.25 0.08 8.25
N VAL A 95 2.96 0.97 9.21
CA VAL A 95 2.24 2.23 9.00
C VAL A 95 3.22 3.40 9.13
N TYR A 96 3.17 4.31 8.18
CA TYR A 96 3.97 5.54 8.12
C TYR A 96 3.04 6.75 7.99
N ASP A 97 3.42 7.86 8.63
CA ASP A 97 2.73 9.14 8.42
C ASP A 97 3.01 9.65 7.00
N SER A 98 1.96 10.10 6.30
CA SER A 98 2.11 10.66 4.95
C SER A 98 2.71 12.07 4.92
N LYS A 99 2.76 12.75 6.07
CA LYS A 99 3.30 14.11 6.22
C LYS A 99 4.82 14.14 6.29
N HIS A 100 5.46 13.04 6.64
CA HIS A 100 6.91 12.90 6.65
C HIS A 100 7.32 11.98 5.51
N ASP A 101 7.60 12.58 4.36
CA ASP A 101 8.35 11.88 3.32
C ASP A 101 9.81 11.82 3.77
N PHE A 102 10.16 10.78 4.53
CA PHE A 102 11.51 10.58 5.05
C PHE A 102 12.60 10.61 3.97
N LEU A 103 12.27 10.33 2.70
CA LEU A 103 13.20 10.40 1.58
C LEU A 103 13.49 11.84 1.14
N THR A 104 12.49 12.72 1.23
CA THR A 104 12.63 14.15 0.94
C THR A 104 13.23 14.87 2.14
N ASP A 105 12.82 14.52 3.37
CA ASP A 105 13.38 15.08 4.60
C ASP A 105 14.87 14.76 4.77
N ALA A 106 15.32 13.55 4.38
CA ALA A 106 16.74 13.18 4.39
C ALA A 106 17.56 13.92 3.32
N LYS A 107 16.92 14.30 2.20
CA LYS A 107 17.56 15.07 1.13
C LYS A 107 17.66 16.56 1.48
N GLU A 108 16.69 17.10 2.22
CA GLU A 108 16.72 18.49 2.70
C GLU A 108 17.62 18.69 3.94
N ASN A 109 17.70 17.71 4.85
CA ASN A 109 18.50 17.82 6.08
C ASN A 109 19.93 17.28 5.96
N GLY A 110 20.37 16.89 4.76
CA GLY A 110 21.71 16.37 4.47
C GLY A 110 22.87 17.35 4.72
N ASP A 111 22.59 18.61 5.09
CA ASP A 111 23.61 19.63 5.35
C ASP A 111 23.75 20.04 6.84
N SER A 112 22.86 19.59 7.74
CA SER A 112 22.89 20.04 9.15
C SER A 112 23.45 19.03 10.16
N VAL A 113 23.61 17.76 9.80
CA VAL A 113 24.07 16.74 10.76
C VAL A 113 25.58 16.81 11.01
N ILE A 114 26.37 17.44 10.12
CA ILE A 114 27.83 17.52 10.27
C ILE A 114 28.30 18.69 11.16
N SER A 115 27.48 19.71 11.44
CA SER A 115 27.93 20.90 12.21
C SER A 115 27.64 20.87 13.73
N LYS A 116 27.18 19.75 14.30
CA LYS A 116 26.81 19.67 15.73
C LYS A 116 27.80 18.87 16.62
N ILE A 117 29.04 18.68 16.15
CA ILE A 117 30.12 18.04 16.94
C ILE A 117 31.34 18.97 17.09
N GLU A 118 31.12 20.27 17.25
CA GLU A 118 32.14 21.18 17.81
C GLU A 118 31.55 22.06 18.91
#